data_AF-A0ABD6CYG4-F1
#
_entry.id   AF-A0ABD6CYG4-F1
#
_cell.length_a   1.000
_cell.length_b   1.000
_cell.length_c   1.000
_cell.angle_alpha   90.00
_cell.angle_beta   90.00
_cell.angle_gamma   90.00
#
_symmetry.space_group_name_H-M   'P 1'
#
loop_
_entity.id
_entity.type
_entity.pdbx_description
1 polymer ?
#
loop_
_entity_poly.entity_id
_entity_poly.type
_entity_poly.pdbx_seq_one_letter_code
_entity_poly.pdbx_strand_id
1 'polypeptide(L)'
;DLLAVGRLVGAAALARVGAALLLVGCAAFLTVLVRLLLDARADRTPMLTRYALLAPTGLAWAALTTPAWLRDPLGVAVRFGAPNTTHLLGLVFLLVLLGTLYHIVPFLVWVHRYSDRLGFESVPMIDDLYDGRLATADLVLVVVGGGLLIGGDLFARHRLVVAGGAALAVGLAVFAANLSLVLWRHAPSSLGDGVFDPADGD
;
A
#
# COMPACT_ATOMS: atom_id res chain seq x y z
N ASP A 1 -11.95 4.30 17.83
CA ASP A 1 -10.76 3.62 18.40
C ASP A 1 -10.47 4.19 19.79
N LEU A 2 -10.29 3.32 20.79
CA LEU A 2 -10.02 3.66 22.19
C LEU A 2 -8.73 4.49 22.36
N LEU A 3 -7.72 4.25 21.51
CA LEU A 3 -6.48 5.03 21.49
C LEU A 3 -6.77 6.50 21.15
N ALA A 4 -7.55 6.73 20.10
CA ALA A 4 -7.92 8.06 19.65
C ALA A 4 -8.78 8.79 20.69
N VAL A 5 -9.74 8.11 21.31
CA VAL A 5 -10.56 8.68 22.40
C VAL A 5 -9.68 9.05 23.59
N GLY A 6 -8.78 8.16 24.01
CA GLY A 6 -7.84 8.43 25.11
C GLY A 6 -6.93 9.63 24.83
N ARG A 7 -6.46 9.78 23.58
CA ARG A 7 -5.70 10.96 23.14
C ARG A 7 -6.54 12.24 23.14
N LEU A 8 -7.79 12.17 22.67
CA LEU A 8 -8.68 13.32 22.58
C LEU A 8 -9.02 13.92 23.95
N VAL A 9 -9.30 13.06 24.93
CA VAL A 9 -9.68 13.48 26.30
C VAL A 9 -8.50 13.58 27.26
N GLY A 10 -7.26 13.35 26.78
CA GLY A 10 -6.06 13.38 27.61
C GLY A 10 -5.94 12.24 28.64
N ALA A 11 -6.71 11.15 28.49
CA ALA A 11 -6.71 10.01 29.39
C ALA A 11 -5.60 9.01 29.03
N ALA A 12 -4.44 9.12 29.68
CA ALA A 12 -3.27 8.27 29.41
C ALA A 12 -3.57 6.77 29.58
N ALA A 13 -4.29 6.37 30.63
CA ALA A 13 -4.63 4.96 30.85
C ALA A 13 -5.49 4.39 29.70
N LEU A 14 -6.53 5.14 29.30
CA LEU A 14 -7.40 4.79 28.18
C LEU A 14 -6.60 4.65 26.87
N ALA A 15 -5.70 5.61 26.63
CA ALA A 15 -4.83 5.61 25.46
C ALA A 15 -3.85 4.42 25.46
N ARG A 16 -3.27 4.02 26.60
CA ARG A 16 -2.41 2.82 26.69
C ARG A 16 -3.18 1.54 26.40
N VAL A 17 -4.38 1.39 26.93
CA VAL A 17 -5.23 0.22 26.65
C VAL A 17 -5.58 0.17 25.17
N GLY A 18 -5.98 1.30 24.58
CA GLY A 18 -6.25 1.39 23.15
C GLY A 18 -5.03 1.06 22.28
N ALA A 19 -3.85 1.60 22.64
CA ALA A 19 -2.59 1.28 21.98
C ALA A 19 -2.28 -0.22 22.04
N ALA A 20 -2.39 -0.83 23.22
CA ALA A 20 -2.12 -2.25 23.41
C ALA A 20 -3.06 -3.12 22.56
N LEU A 21 -4.37 -2.82 22.57
CA LEU A 21 -5.35 -3.54 21.75
C LEU A 21 -5.06 -3.41 20.25
N LEU A 22 -4.76 -2.20 19.78
CA LEU A 22 -4.43 -1.96 18.36
C LEU A 22 -3.17 -2.71 17.94
N LEU A 23 -2.12 -2.66 18.75
CA LEU A 23 -0.84 -3.33 18.47
C LEU A 23 -0.98 -4.85 18.49
N VAL A 24 -1.75 -5.42 19.43
CA VAL A 24 -2.06 -6.85 19.46
C VAL A 24 -2.85 -7.26 18.23
N GLY A 25 -3.88 -6.49 17.84
CA GLY A 25 -4.65 -6.73 16.62
C GLY A 25 -3.79 -6.69 15.36
N CYS A 26 -2.93 -5.67 15.22
CA CYS A 26 -1.96 -5.58 14.12
C CYS A 26 -1.00 -6.78 14.11
N ALA A 27 -0.43 -7.15 15.25
CA ALA A 27 0.49 -8.29 15.33
C ALA A 27 -0.19 -9.61 14.97
N ALA A 28 -1.43 -9.83 15.43
CA ALA A 28 -2.22 -11.00 15.08
C ALA A 28 -2.49 -11.05 13.56
N PHE A 29 -2.95 -9.95 12.96
CA PHE A 29 -3.17 -9.84 11.52
C PHE A 29 -1.89 -10.12 10.73
N LEU A 30 -0.77 -9.49 11.09
CA LEU A 30 0.51 -9.67 10.42
C LEU A 30 1.02 -11.11 10.55
N THR A 31 0.79 -11.77 11.69
CA THR A 31 1.15 -13.18 11.89
C THR A 31 0.33 -14.09 10.96
N VAL A 32 -0.97 -13.82 10.81
CA VAL A 32 -1.82 -14.54 9.85
C VAL A 32 -1.34 -14.30 8.43
N LEU A 33 -1.04 -13.05 8.06
CA LEU A 33 -0.50 -12.71 6.75
C LEU A 33 0.80 -13.46 6.45
N VAL A 34 1.74 -13.50 7.40
CA VAL A 34 2.99 -14.27 7.24
C VAL A 34 2.70 -15.74 6.99
N ARG A 35 1.79 -16.36 7.76
CA ARG A 35 1.42 -17.76 7.56
C ARG A 35 0.83 -18.00 6.16
N LEU A 36 -0.11 -17.16 5.74
CA LEU A 36 -0.71 -17.24 4.39
C LEU A 36 0.35 -17.10 3.28
N LEU A 37 1.34 -16.23 3.47
CA LEU A 37 2.43 -16.05 2.51
C LEU A 37 3.39 -17.24 2.47
N LEU A 38 3.64 -17.89 3.61
CA LEU A 38 4.48 -19.10 3.67
C LEU A 38 3.77 -20.31 3.05
N ASP A 39 2.45 -20.38 3.17
CA ASP A 39 1.63 -21.46 2.58
C ASP A 39 1.31 -21.22 1.10
N ALA A 40 1.55 -20.01 0.58
CA ALA A 40 1.30 -19.67 -0.81
C ALA A 40 2.22 -20.47 -1.76
N ARG A 41 1.61 -21.28 -2.63
CA ARG A 41 2.30 -22.06 -3.68
C ARG A 41 2.23 -21.42 -5.07
N ALA A 42 1.73 -20.20 -5.17
CA ALA A 42 1.64 -19.47 -6.43
C ALA A 42 3.04 -19.03 -6.90
N ASP A 43 3.19 -18.87 -8.22
CA ASP A 43 4.40 -18.32 -8.80
C ASP A 43 4.68 -16.91 -8.26
N ARG A 44 5.97 -16.55 -8.17
CA ARG A 44 6.35 -15.22 -7.71
C ARG A 44 5.93 -14.17 -8.72
N THR A 45 4.86 -13.46 -8.39
CA THR A 45 4.46 -12.24 -9.08
C THR A 45 5.00 -11.01 -8.34
N PRO A 46 5.14 -9.85 -9.03
CA PRO A 46 5.46 -8.58 -8.37
C PRO A 46 4.47 -8.26 -7.25
N MET A 47 3.24 -8.74 -7.40
CA MET A 47 2.18 -8.60 -6.43
C MET A 47 2.40 -9.40 -5.14
N LEU A 48 2.72 -10.69 -5.26
CA LEU A 48 3.06 -11.51 -4.09
C LEU A 48 4.26 -10.92 -3.33
N THR A 49 5.21 -10.33 -4.07
CA THR A 49 6.37 -9.65 -3.49
C THR A 49 5.98 -8.40 -2.67
N ARG A 50 4.99 -7.61 -3.12
CA ARG A 50 4.47 -6.47 -2.36
C ARG A 50 3.89 -6.91 -1.01
N TYR A 51 3.10 -7.98 -0.99
CA TYR A 51 2.55 -8.52 0.26
C TYR A 51 3.62 -9.15 1.14
N ALA A 52 4.60 -9.82 0.53
CA ALA A 52 5.75 -10.37 1.25
C ALA A 52 6.57 -9.28 1.96
N LEU A 53 6.63 -8.06 1.42
CA LEU A 53 7.27 -6.91 2.05
C LEU A 53 6.39 -6.22 3.09
N LEU A 54 5.07 -6.22 2.90
CA LEU A 54 4.12 -5.63 3.84
C LEU A 54 4.26 -6.21 5.25
N ALA A 55 4.36 -7.54 5.36
CA ALA A 55 4.47 -8.22 6.64
C ALA A 55 5.69 -7.79 7.48
N PRO A 56 6.95 -7.89 7.00
CA PRO A 56 8.11 -7.46 7.76
C PRO A 56 8.13 -5.95 8.01
N THR A 57 7.68 -5.11 7.07
CA THR A 57 7.61 -3.66 7.29
C THR A 57 6.59 -3.30 8.38
N GLY A 58 5.41 -3.93 8.36
CA GLY A 58 4.38 -3.76 9.38
C GLY A 58 4.81 -4.27 10.76
N LEU A 59 5.49 -5.42 10.81
CA LEU A 59 6.02 -5.97 12.06
C LEU A 59 7.11 -5.07 12.65
N ALA A 60 8.00 -4.54 11.82
CA ALA A 60 9.02 -3.57 12.26
C ALA A 60 8.37 -2.31 12.83
N TRP A 61 7.35 -1.76 12.16
CA TRP A 61 6.61 -0.60 12.66
C TRP A 61 5.92 -0.90 14.01
N ALA A 62 5.23 -2.03 14.13
CA ALA A 62 4.54 -2.43 15.35
C ALA A 62 5.53 -2.63 16.51
N ALA A 63 6.67 -3.29 16.25
CA ALA A 63 7.72 -3.53 17.24
C ALA A 63 8.34 -2.23 17.76
N LEU A 64 8.62 -1.26 16.87
CA LEU A 64 9.14 0.05 17.26
C LEU A 64 8.09 0.89 18.00
N THR A 65 6.85 0.84 17.55
CA THR A 65 5.74 1.64 18.09
C THR A 65 5.33 1.20 19.49
N THR A 66 5.36 -0.09 19.78
CA THR A 66 4.96 -0.68 21.07
C THR A 66 5.60 0.02 22.28
N PRO A 67 6.93 0.10 22.40
CA PRO A 67 7.58 0.75 23.53
C PRO A 67 7.31 2.27 23.60
N ALA A 68 7.06 2.93 22.47
CA ALA A 68 6.76 4.36 22.43
C ALA A 68 5.35 4.66 22.96
N TRP A 69 4.34 3.95 22.48
CA TRP A 69 2.95 4.16 22.88
C TRP A 69 2.65 3.68 24.30
N LEU A 70 3.30 2.63 24.79
CA LEU A 70 3.09 2.17 26.16
C LEU A 70 3.66 3.15 27.20
N ARG A 71 4.76 3.86 26.87
CA ARG A 71 5.37 4.85 27.77
C ARG A 71 4.64 6.18 27.75
N ASP A 72 4.48 6.77 26.57
CA ASP A 72 3.86 8.09 26.38
C ASP A 72 2.82 8.04 25.25
N PRO A 73 1.60 7.54 25.51
CA PRO A 73 0.58 7.40 24.46
C PRO A 73 -0.01 8.74 23.99
N LEU A 74 0.19 9.83 24.73
CA LEU A 74 -0.38 11.16 24.46
C LEU A 74 0.59 12.07 23.69
N GLY A 75 1.88 11.74 23.65
CA GLY A 75 2.91 12.53 23.00
C GLY A 75 2.63 12.80 21.51
N VAL A 76 2.80 14.04 21.08
CA VAL A 76 2.62 14.45 19.68
C VAL A 76 3.65 13.75 18.77
N ALA A 77 4.88 13.59 19.24
CA ALA A 77 5.96 12.93 18.50
C ALA A 77 5.68 11.44 18.22
N VAL A 78 4.78 10.81 18.98
CA VAL A 78 4.44 9.39 18.81
C VAL A 78 3.08 9.18 18.14
N ARG A 79 2.46 10.23 17.60
CA ARG A 79 1.10 10.15 17.04
C ARG A 79 0.94 9.01 16.02
N PHE A 80 1.96 8.81 15.17
CA PHE A 80 1.96 7.83 14.07
C PHE A 80 2.92 6.64 14.28
N GLY A 81 3.43 6.44 15.48
CA GLY A 81 4.36 5.36 15.77
C GLY A 81 5.43 5.77 16.77
N ALA A 82 6.59 5.12 16.75
CA ALA A 82 7.77 5.62 17.44
C ALA A 82 8.29 6.93 16.80
N PRO A 83 9.05 7.75 17.54
CA PRO A 83 9.69 8.94 16.98
C PRO A 83 10.49 8.57 15.71
N ASN A 84 10.40 9.40 14.67
CA ASN A 84 11.11 9.22 13.40
C ASN A 84 10.75 7.93 12.62
N THR A 85 9.57 7.35 12.86
CA THR A 85 9.08 6.16 12.12
C THR A 85 7.87 6.43 11.23
N THR A 86 7.52 7.69 11.00
CA THR A 86 6.37 8.08 10.18
C THR A 86 6.49 7.56 8.74
N HIS A 87 7.67 7.66 8.13
CA HIS A 87 7.89 7.11 6.78
C HIS A 87 7.81 5.57 6.74
N LEU A 88 8.12 4.89 7.84
CA LEU A 88 7.94 3.44 7.94
C LEU A 88 6.45 3.07 7.90
N LEU A 89 5.60 3.79 8.64
CA LEU A 89 4.14 3.63 8.55
C LEU A 89 3.63 4.00 7.14
N GLY A 90 4.14 5.09 6.57
CA GLY A 90 3.80 5.51 5.21
C GLY A 90 4.09 4.42 4.19
N LEU A 91 5.22 3.72 4.31
CA LEU A 91 5.57 2.60 3.44
C LEU A 91 4.62 1.40 3.61
N VAL A 92 4.17 1.08 4.83
CA VAL A 92 3.13 0.06 5.06
C VAL A 92 1.87 0.40 4.25
N PHE A 93 1.36 1.62 4.38
CA PHE A 93 0.17 2.05 3.65
C PHE A 93 0.39 2.08 2.14
N LEU A 94 1.55 2.52 1.69
CA LEU A 94 1.87 2.60 0.27
C LEU A 94 1.94 1.21 -0.38
N LEU A 95 2.54 0.23 0.29
CA LEU A 95 2.57 -1.17 -0.17
C LEU A 95 1.16 -1.76 -0.28
N VAL A 96 0.30 -1.51 0.72
CA VAL A 96 -1.12 -1.92 0.66
C VAL A 96 -1.82 -1.25 -0.50
N LEU A 97 -1.74 0.08 -0.60
CA LEU A 97 -2.43 0.87 -1.62
C LEU A 97 -2.06 0.43 -3.04
N LEU A 98 -0.76 0.35 -3.35
CA LEU A 98 -0.29 -0.04 -4.68
C LEU A 98 -0.65 -1.50 -4.98
N GLY A 99 -0.49 -2.40 -4.01
CA GLY A 99 -0.89 -3.80 -4.17
C GLY A 99 -2.39 -3.97 -4.41
N THR A 100 -3.22 -3.20 -3.70
CA THR A 100 -4.67 -3.20 -3.89
C THR A 100 -5.05 -2.66 -5.27
N LEU A 101 -4.45 -1.54 -5.69
CA LEU A 101 -4.78 -0.94 -6.99
C LEU A 101 -4.35 -1.83 -8.17
N TYR A 102 -3.20 -2.49 -8.09
CA TYR A 102 -2.78 -3.46 -9.10
C TYR A 102 -3.65 -4.73 -9.13
N HIS A 103 -4.46 -5.01 -8.10
CA HIS A 103 -5.48 -6.06 -8.19
C HIS A 103 -6.79 -5.53 -8.71
N ILE A 104 -7.32 -4.50 -8.06
CA ILE A 104 -8.68 -4.03 -8.29
C ILE A 104 -8.82 -3.45 -9.69
N VAL A 105 -7.87 -2.63 -10.16
CA VAL A 105 -7.99 -1.99 -11.48
C VAL A 105 -7.98 -3.03 -12.60
N PRO A 106 -6.98 -3.95 -12.70
CA PRO A 106 -7.03 -5.02 -13.69
C PRO A 106 -8.24 -5.94 -13.54
N PHE A 107 -8.64 -6.30 -12.31
CA PHE A 107 -9.82 -7.13 -12.08
C PHE A 107 -11.11 -6.48 -12.60
N LEU A 108 -11.34 -5.19 -12.30
CA LEU A 108 -12.53 -4.47 -12.78
C LEU A 108 -12.57 -4.39 -14.30
N VAL A 109 -11.44 -4.04 -14.92
CA VAL A 109 -11.32 -3.99 -16.39
C VAL A 109 -11.56 -5.38 -16.99
N TRP A 110 -11.02 -6.43 -16.36
CA TRP A 110 -11.19 -7.79 -16.83
C TRP A 110 -12.64 -8.26 -16.73
N VAL A 111 -13.30 -8.01 -15.60
CA VAL A 111 -14.72 -8.35 -15.42
C VAL A 111 -15.57 -7.63 -16.45
N HIS A 112 -15.37 -6.34 -16.66
CA HIS A 112 -16.20 -5.57 -17.58
C HIS A 112 -15.96 -5.92 -19.06
N ARG A 113 -14.72 -6.25 -19.45
CA ARG A 113 -14.37 -6.42 -20.86
C ARG A 113 -14.31 -7.89 -21.33
N TYR A 114 -13.95 -8.80 -20.44
CA TYR A 114 -13.55 -10.17 -20.81
C TYR A 114 -14.41 -11.25 -20.16
N SER A 115 -15.15 -10.96 -19.08
CA SER A 115 -15.93 -12.00 -18.37
C SER A 115 -17.00 -12.69 -19.24
N ASP A 116 -17.72 -11.93 -20.07
CA ASP A 116 -18.78 -12.47 -20.94
C ASP A 116 -18.26 -13.44 -22.01
N ARG A 117 -16.96 -13.36 -22.33
CA ARG A 117 -16.31 -14.18 -23.36
C ARG A 117 -15.62 -15.41 -22.78
N LEU A 118 -15.62 -15.55 -21.46
CA LEU A 118 -14.99 -16.67 -20.77
C LEU A 118 -15.67 -17.99 -21.15
N GLY A 119 -14.89 -18.92 -21.70
CA GLY A 119 -15.39 -20.23 -22.14
C GLY A 119 -15.83 -20.29 -23.61
N PHE A 120 -15.90 -19.15 -24.29
CA PHE A 120 -16.13 -19.06 -25.73
C PHE A 120 -14.84 -18.76 -26.49
N GLU A 121 -13.97 -17.92 -25.92
CA GLU A 121 -12.70 -17.51 -26.52
C GLU A 121 -11.55 -17.58 -25.51
N SER A 122 -10.32 -17.60 -26.01
CA SER A 122 -9.13 -17.41 -25.18
C SER A 122 -9.05 -15.96 -24.70
N VAL A 123 -9.35 -15.71 -23.43
CA VAL A 123 -9.29 -14.39 -22.80
C VAL A 123 -8.00 -14.23 -21.99
N PRO A 124 -7.39 -13.02 -21.99
CA PRO A 124 -6.14 -12.77 -21.26
C PRO A 124 -6.35 -12.99 -19.76
N MET A 125 -5.31 -13.41 -19.04
CA MET A 125 -5.34 -13.44 -17.58
C MET A 125 -5.25 -12.02 -17.01
N ILE A 126 -5.70 -11.84 -15.76
CA ILE A 126 -5.64 -10.55 -15.05
C ILE A 126 -4.21 -9.99 -15.01
N ASP A 127 -3.21 -10.86 -14.82
CA ASP A 127 -1.80 -10.44 -14.75
C ASP A 127 -1.23 -10.00 -16.11
N ASP A 128 -1.88 -10.36 -17.22
CA ASP A 128 -1.44 -9.95 -18.56
C ASP A 128 -1.87 -8.52 -18.91
N LEU A 129 -2.78 -7.92 -18.13
CA LEU A 129 -3.33 -6.59 -18.42
C LEU A 129 -2.30 -5.48 -18.16
N TYR A 130 -1.35 -5.68 -17.24
CA TYR A 130 -0.32 -4.72 -16.87
C TYR A 130 1.07 -5.19 -17.29
N ASP A 131 2.01 -4.24 -17.45
CA ASP A 131 3.39 -4.59 -17.77
C ASP A 131 4.16 -5.02 -16.50
N GLY A 132 4.58 -6.28 -16.46
CA GLY A 132 5.32 -6.85 -15.32
C GLY A 132 6.69 -6.22 -15.06
N ARG A 133 7.36 -5.66 -16.08
CA ARG A 133 8.64 -4.96 -15.93
C ARG A 133 8.44 -3.59 -15.29
N LEU A 134 7.42 -2.85 -15.73
CA LEU A 134 7.04 -1.60 -15.08
C LEU A 134 6.58 -1.85 -13.64
N ALA A 135 5.80 -2.91 -13.41
CA ALA A 135 5.36 -3.35 -12.08
C ALA A 135 6.52 -3.79 -11.16
N THR A 136 7.67 -4.15 -11.72
CA THR A 136 8.88 -4.46 -10.94
C THR A 136 9.69 -3.18 -10.71
N ALA A 137 9.78 -2.30 -11.71
CA ALA A 137 10.50 -1.04 -11.61
C ALA A 137 9.89 -0.10 -10.55
N ASP A 138 8.56 0.07 -10.53
CA ASP A 138 7.91 0.87 -9.48
C ASP A 138 8.12 0.24 -8.10
N LEU A 139 8.02 -1.10 -7.99
CA LEU A 139 8.22 -1.80 -6.72
C LEU A 139 9.62 -1.54 -6.16
N VAL A 140 10.65 -1.69 -6.99
CA VAL A 140 12.05 -1.42 -6.59
C VAL A 140 12.20 0.05 -6.17
N LEU A 141 11.66 0.99 -6.95
CA LEU A 141 11.73 2.42 -6.63
C LEU A 141 11.00 2.77 -5.32
N VAL A 142 9.85 2.16 -5.06
CA VAL A 142 9.07 2.36 -3.83
C VAL A 142 9.81 1.79 -2.62
N VAL A 143 10.38 0.59 -2.73
CA VAL A 143 11.10 -0.05 -1.63
C VAL A 143 12.41 0.67 -1.34
N VAL A 144 13.19 1.00 -2.36
CA VAL A 144 14.45 1.73 -2.21
C VAL A 144 14.18 3.15 -1.71
N GLY A 145 13.22 3.86 -2.31
CA GLY A 145 12.85 5.20 -1.89
C GLY A 145 12.32 5.25 -0.46
N GLY A 146 11.44 4.32 -0.09
CA GLY A 146 10.96 4.16 1.29
C GLY A 146 12.09 3.83 2.27
N GLY A 147 12.99 2.91 1.91
CA GLY A 147 14.17 2.59 2.71
C GLY A 147 15.11 3.78 2.92
N LEU A 148 15.31 4.61 1.89
CA LEU A 148 16.10 5.84 1.96
C LEU A 148 15.44 6.90 2.86
N LEU A 149 14.11 7.06 2.80
CA LEU A 149 13.38 7.95 3.71
C LEU A 149 13.55 7.50 5.17
N ILE A 150 13.34 6.21 5.44
CA ILE A 150 13.48 5.63 6.78
C ILE A 150 14.92 5.79 7.29
N GLY A 151 15.92 5.48 6.46
CA GLY A 151 17.32 5.68 6.81
C GLY A 151 17.67 7.16 7.03
N GLY A 152 17.11 8.06 6.23
CA GLY A 152 17.28 9.50 6.37
C GLY A 152 16.77 10.03 7.71
N ASP A 153 15.59 9.57 8.13
CA ASP A 153 15.00 9.90 9.43
C ASP A 153 15.81 9.33 10.61
N LEU A 154 16.23 8.07 10.51
CA LEU A 154 16.97 7.39 11.58
C LEU A 154 18.38 7.97 11.79
N PHE A 155 19.06 8.34 10.71
CA PHE A 155 20.43 8.87 10.75
C PHE A 155 20.50 10.40 10.65
N ALA A 156 19.35 11.09 10.67
CA ALA A 156 19.24 12.54 10.48
C ALA A 156 19.99 13.06 9.23
N ARG A 157 19.89 12.33 8.11
CA ARG A 157 20.58 12.65 6.84
C ARG A 157 19.61 13.21 5.81
N HIS A 158 19.53 14.53 5.72
CA HIS A 158 18.65 15.23 4.77
C HIS A 158 18.81 14.78 3.31
N ARG A 159 20.06 14.51 2.86
CA ARG A 159 20.32 14.00 1.50
C ARG A 159 19.62 12.67 1.19
N LEU A 160 19.54 11.76 2.18
CA LEU A 160 18.83 10.49 2.02
C LEU A 160 17.33 10.70 1.92
N VAL A 161 16.78 11.65 2.69
CA VAL A 161 15.35 12.01 2.61
C VAL A 161 15.00 12.54 1.23
N VAL A 162 15.80 13.45 0.67
CA VAL A 162 15.57 14.01 -0.66
C VAL A 162 15.68 12.94 -1.75
N ALA A 163 16.72 12.12 -1.72
CA ALA A 163 16.90 11.02 -2.67
C ALA A 163 15.77 9.98 -2.56
N GLY A 164 15.35 9.65 -1.34
CA GLY A 164 14.25 8.73 -1.08
C GLY A 164 12.91 9.24 -1.61
N GLY A 165 12.60 10.52 -1.36
CA GLY A 165 11.41 11.19 -1.88
C GLY A 165 11.40 11.25 -3.41
N ALA A 166 12.53 11.55 -4.05
CA ALA A 166 12.66 11.55 -5.50
C ALA A 166 12.44 10.15 -6.09
N ALA A 167 13.08 9.12 -5.53
CA ALA A 167 12.90 7.74 -5.96
C ALA A 167 11.44 7.27 -5.83
N LEU A 168 10.78 7.62 -4.71
CA LEU A 168 9.35 7.34 -4.50
C LEU A 168 8.46 8.03 -5.52
N ALA A 169 8.71 9.31 -5.81
CA ALA A 169 7.94 10.05 -6.80
C ALA A 169 8.04 9.42 -8.19
N VAL A 170 9.24 9.01 -8.61
CA VAL A 170 9.45 8.30 -9.88
C VAL A 170 8.75 6.94 -9.86
N GLY A 171 8.85 6.19 -8.76
CA GLY A 171 8.15 4.90 -8.61
C GLY A 171 6.64 5.06 -8.76
N LEU A 172 6.06 6.07 -8.11
CA LEU A 172 4.63 6.36 -8.18
C LEU A 172 4.20 6.80 -9.59
N ALA A 173 5.05 7.53 -10.31
CA ALA A 173 4.80 7.90 -11.71
C ALA A 173 4.83 6.66 -12.64
N VAL A 174 5.79 5.75 -12.45
CA VAL A 174 5.85 4.48 -13.21
C VAL A 174 4.61 3.62 -12.92
N PHE A 175 4.22 3.53 -11.65
CA PHE A 175 2.99 2.86 -11.23
C PHE A 175 1.75 3.43 -11.94
N ALA A 176 1.57 4.75 -11.86
CA ALA A 176 0.43 5.44 -12.48
C ALA A 176 0.42 5.26 -14.00
N ALA A 177 1.58 5.36 -14.66
CA ALA A 177 1.70 5.11 -16.09
C ALA A 177 1.29 3.67 -16.46
N ASN A 178 1.73 2.67 -15.68
CA ASN A 178 1.40 1.27 -15.94
C ASN A 178 -0.12 1.02 -15.83
N LEU A 179 -0.78 1.52 -14.78
CA LEU A 179 -2.24 1.40 -14.66
C LEU A 179 -3.00 2.21 -15.72
N SER A 180 -2.49 3.37 -16.12
CA SER A 180 -3.09 4.17 -17.19
C SER A 180 -3.04 3.42 -18.53
N LEU A 181 -1.96 2.66 -18.78
CA LEU A 181 -1.85 1.79 -19.95
C LEU A 181 -2.86 0.64 -19.92
N VAL A 182 -3.16 0.07 -18.75
CA VAL A 182 -4.23 -0.94 -18.59
C VAL A 182 -5.56 -0.36 -19.07
N LEU A 183 -5.94 0.80 -18.53
CA LEU A 183 -7.20 1.48 -18.87
C LEU A 183 -7.26 1.86 -20.35
N TRP A 184 -6.20 2.46 -20.88
CA TRP A 184 -6.16 2.93 -22.26
C TRP A 184 -6.24 1.79 -23.29
N ARG A 185 -5.54 0.67 -23.04
CA ARG A 185 -5.49 -0.46 -23.96
C ARG A 185 -6.72 -1.37 -23.88
N HIS A 186 -7.33 -1.51 -22.70
CA HIS A 186 -8.34 -2.54 -22.45
C HIS A 186 -9.74 -1.98 -22.11
N ALA A 187 -9.86 -0.68 -21.81
CA ALA A 187 -11.12 -0.01 -21.52
C ALA A 187 -11.22 1.42 -22.13
N PRO A 188 -10.96 1.63 -23.44
CA PRO A 188 -10.94 2.98 -24.02
C PRO A 188 -12.29 3.73 -23.93
N SER A 189 -13.43 3.03 -23.90
CA SER A 189 -14.76 3.65 -23.72
C SER A 189 -14.95 4.30 -22.34
N SER A 190 -14.28 3.78 -21.31
CA SER A 190 -14.34 4.35 -19.95
C SER A 190 -13.74 5.76 -19.82
N LEU A 191 -12.96 6.20 -20.83
CA LEU A 191 -12.38 7.54 -20.89
C LEU A 191 -13.22 8.52 -21.73
N GLY A 192 -14.20 8.02 -22.51
CA GLY A 192 -14.99 8.80 -23.46
C GLY A 192 -16.40 9.17 -22.98
N ASP A 193 -17.04 8.34 -22.17
CA ASP A 193 -18.46 8.50 -21.83
C ASP A 193 -18.74 9.58 -20.76
N GLY A 194 -17.72 10.31 -20.31
CA GLY A 194 -17.82 11.41 -19.32
C GLY A 194 -17.90 12.81 -19.91
N VAL A 195 -17.85 12.97 -21.25
CA VAL A 195 -17.82 14.29 -21.90
C VAL A 195 -18.91 14.34 -22.98
N PHE A 196 -20.09 14.82 -22.56
CA PHE A 196 -21.24 15.26 -23.37
C PHE A 196 -21.86 14.24 -24.34
N ASP A 197 -22.95 13.62 -23.92
CA ASP A 197 -24.01 13.20 -24.85
C ASP A 197 -25.16 14.24 -24.78
N PRO A 198 -25.36 15.10 -25.80
CA PRO A 198 -26.48 16.05 -25.86
C PRO A 198 -27.78 15.43 -26.42
N ALA A 199 -27.93 14.11 -26.48
CA ALA A 199 -29.02 13.46 -27.22
C ALA A 199 -30.17 12.86 -26.38
N ASP A 200 -30.40 13.30 -25.14
CA ASP A 200 -31.63 12.99 -24.40
C ASP A 200 -32.56 14.21 -24.37
N GLY A 201 -33.27 14.43 -25.47
CA GLY A 201 -34.24 15.52 -25.59
C GLY A 201 -35.04 15.43 -26.87
N ASP A 202 -35.89 14.40 -26.97
CA ASP A 202 -37.09 14.38 -27.82
C ASP A 202 -38.30 13.90 -27.00
#